data_AF-A0A965AEU9-F1
#
_entry.id   AF-A0A965AEU9-F1
#
_cell.length_a   1.000
_cell.length_b   1.000
_cell.length_c   1.000
_cell.angle_alpha   90.00
_cell.angle_beta   90.00
_cell.angle_gamma   90.00
#
_symmetry.space_group_name_H-M   'P 1'
#
loop_
_entity.id
_entity.type
_entity.pdbx_description
1 polymer ?
#
loop_
_entity_poly.entity_id
_entity_poly.type
_entity_poly.pdbx_seq_one_letter_code
_entity_poly.pdbx_strand_id
1 'polypeptide(L)'
;MVVLDLQDPENPVEVCKWWIPGQWEAGGEEYPWGDGPEPRCHHPLRMGDRLYMSYWHHGVFILNIEDLSKPTMVSAFNTGPTFPHPTHTALPIPFEIGGHRHMIVADEDVAKLRPHAPAFTWIFDITDETNPIPVSSWQTDDLDLVGEPQGIYTGCHQPSEIVTGPVIPFAWFSKGVRMLDISNPHAPEEVAHFEPDPQPGCDRICANDITIDDRGLIYVIDRLRGLHIIEQI
;
A
#
# COMPACT_ATOMS: atom_id res chain seq x y z
N MET A 1 -0.57 -13.81 9.18
CA MET A 1 0.83 -13.37 9.36
C MET A 1 1.56 -14.35 10.26
N VAL A 2 2.83 -14.63 9.95
CA VAL A 2 3.75 -15.35 10.83
C VAL A 2 4.95 -14.44 11.09
N VAL A 3 5.38 -14.33 12.34
CA VAL A 3 6.62 -13.63 12.71
C VAL A 3 7.68 -14.70 12.97
N LEU A 4 8.78 -14.61 12.24
CA LEU A 4 9.93 -15.50 12.38
C LEU A 4 11.12 -14.70 12.91
N ASP A 5 11.80 -15.26 13.91
CA ASP A 5 13.13 -14.84 14.31
C ASP A 5 14.15 -15.49 13.36
N LEU A 6 14.95 -14.65 12.72
CA LEU A 6 15.99 -15.02 11.75
C LEU A 6 17.39 -14.70 12.28
N GLN A 7 17.59 -14.57 13.60
CA GLN A 7 18.91 -14.40 14.19
C GLN A 7 19.86 -15.55 13.81
N ASP A 8 19.32 -16.76 13.66
CA ASP A 8 19.95 -17.88 12.95
C ASP A 8 19.13 -18.21 11.68
N PRO A 9 19.54 -17.73 10.49
CA PRO A 9 18.81 -17.99 9.24
C PRO A 9 18.76 -19.46 8.84
N GLU A 10 19.68 -20.31 9.33
CA GLU A 10 19.64 -21.75 9.08
C GLU A 10 18.57 -22.45 9.94
N ASN A 11 18.19 -21.85 11.07
CA ASN A 11 17.19 -22.36 11.99
C ASN A 11 16.16 -21.30 12.40
N PRO A 12 15.28 -20.85 11.47
CA PRO A 12 14.23 -19.88 11.78
C PRO A 12 13.32 -20.35 12.92
N VAL A 13 13.01 -19.46 13.86
CA VAL A 13 12.12 -19.75 14.99
C VAL A 13 10.82 -18.98 14.83
N GLU A 14 9.69 -19.66 14.92
CA GLU A 14 8.38 -19.00 14.97
C GLU A 14 8.20 -18.28 16.31
N VAL A 15 8.04 -16.96 16.24
CA VAL A 15 7.80 -16.10 17.42
C VAL A 15 6.31 -16.04 17.71
N CYS A 16 5.50 -15.77 16.69
CA CYS A 16 4.06 -15.73 16.82
C CYS A 16 3.34 -15.91 15.47
N LYS A 17 2.03 -16.10 15.58
CA LYS A 17 1.08 -16.01 14.47
C LYS A 17 0.01 -15.01 14.83
N TRP A 18 -0.40 -14.23 13.83
CA TRP A 18 -1.56 -13.35 13.94
C TRP A 18 -2.42 -13.50 12.69
N TRP A 19 -3.73 -13.40 12.86
CA TRP A 19 -4.72 -13.55 11.81
C TRP A 19 -5.87 -12.57 11.99
N ILE A 20 -6.51 -12.20 10.88
CA ILE A 20 -7.76 -11.44 10.86
C ILE A 20 -8.92 -12.34 11.33
N PRO A 21 -10.03 -11.82 11.91
CA PRO A 21 -11.16 -12.65 12.32
C PRO A 21 -11.60 -13.67 11.25
N GLY A 22 -11.81 -14.93 11.64
CA GLY A 22 -12.27 -16.01 10.77
C GLY A 22 -11.17 -16.75 10.00
N GLN A 23 -9.92 -16.30 10.02
CA GLN A 23 -8.82 -17.03 9.38
C GLN A 23 -8.31 -18.22 10.21
N TRP A 24 -8.62 -18.31 11.51
CA TRP A 24 -8.15 -19.41 12.35
C TRP A 24 -9.15 -20.57 12.40
N GLU A 25 -9.15 -21.35 11.31
CA GLU A 25 -10.02 -22.51 11.15
C GLU A 25 -9.83 -23.56 12.26
N ALA A 26 -8.58 -23.83 12.66
CA ALA A 26 -8.26 -24.80 13.71
C ALA A 26 -8.80 -24.39 15.10
N GLY A 27 -9.03 -23.10 15.31
CA GLY A 27 -9.68 -22.57 16.51
C GLY A 27 -11.20 -22.59 16.47
N GLY A 28 -11.79 -22.93 15.31
CA GLY A 28 -13.24 -22.94 15.10
C GLY A 28 -13.86 -21.55 15.05
N GLU A 29 -13.12 -20.53 14.61
CA GLU A 29 -13.67 -19.19 14.41
C GLU A 29 -14.79 -19.20 13.36
N GLU A 30 -15.81 -18.38 13.57
CA GLU A 30 -16.78 -18.06 12.51
C GLU A 30 -16.08 -17.30 11.40
N TYR A 31 -16.41 -17.59 10.14
CA TYR A 31 -15.85 -16.90 8.96
C TYR A 31 -16.77 -15.74 8.54
N PRO A 32 -16.48 -14.48 8.92
CA PRO A 32 -17.40 -13.36 8.71
C PRO A 32 -17.37 -12.83 7.28
N TRP A 33 -16.49 -13.35 6.42
CA TRP A 33 -16.27 -12.81 5.07
C TRP A 33 -17.20 -13.41 3.99
N GLY A 34 -18.07 -14.35 4.38
CA GLY A 34 -19.07 -14.95 3.49
C GLY A 34 -18.46 -15.57 2.23
N ASP A 35 -19.06 -15.30 1.07
CA ASP A 35 -18.55 -15.75 -0.24
C ASP A 35 -17.54 -14.76 -0.85
N GLY A 36 -17.01 -13.83 -0.06
CA GLY A 36 -15.99 -12.88 -0.48
C GLY A 36 -14.63 -13.55 -0.74
N PRO A 37 -13.67 -12.82 -1.35
CA PRO A 37 -12.33 -13.35 -1.56
C PRO A 37 -11.68 -13.75 -0.23
N GLU A 38 -10.90 -14.83 -0.23
CA GLU A 38 -10.14 -15.23 0.97
C GLU A 38 -9.21 -14.10 1.43
N PRO A 39 -9.15 -13.80 2.75
CA PRO A 39 -8.25 -12.79 3.25
C PRO A 39 -6.80 -13.15 3.01
N ARG A 40 -6.05 -12.22 2.41
CA ARG A 40 -4.63 -12.36 2.12
C ARG A 40 -3.88 -11.18 2.71
N CYS A 41 -3.10 -11.45 3.77
CA CYS A 41 -2.14 -10.49 4.29
C CYS A 41 -1.12 -10.20 3.20
N HIS A 42 -1.09 -8.97 2.71
CA HIS A 42 -0.26 -8.62 1.56
C HIS A 42 1.02 -7.91 1.99
N HIS A 43 0.89 -6.86 2.80
CA HIS A 43 2.03 -6.02 3.16
C HIS A 43 2.01 -5.62 4.65
N PRO A 44 2.84 -6.26 5.51
CA PRO A 44 3.04 -5.84 6.89
C PRO A 44 4.23 -4.87 7.03
N LEU A 45 3.97 -3.59 7.28
CA LEU A 45 4.98 -2.55 7.48
C LEU A 45 5.15 -2.19 8.95
N ARG A 46 6.38 -2.30 9.47
CA ARG A 46 6.71 -2.01 10.87
C ARG A 46 7.17 -0.57 11.04
N MET A 47 6.62 0.13 12.02
CA MET A 47 7.15 1.42 12.51
C MET A 47 7.15 1.42 14.04
N GLY A 48 8.34 1.31 14.63
CA GLY A 48 8.48 1.14 16.08
C GLY A 48 7.74 -0.09 16.60
N ASP A 49 6.84 0.13 17.55
CA ASP A 49 5.97 -0.89 18.17
C ASP A 49 4.60 -0.99 17.49
N ARG A 50 4.51 -0.58 16.23
CA ARG A 50 3.33 -0.72 15.38
C ARG A 50 3.62 -1.56 14.15
N LEU A 51 2.62 -2.32 13.73
CA LEU A 51 2.60 -3.03 12.46
C LEU A 51 1.34 -2.62 11.68
N TYR A 52 1.54 -2.00 10.53
CA TYR A 52 0.49 -1.55 9.62
C TYR A 52 0.37 -2.58 8.51
N MET A 53 -0.75 -3.28 8.47
CA MET A 53 -0.94 -4.43 7.61
C MET A 53 -2.05 -4.17 6.62
N SER A 54 -1.77 -4.39 5.34
CA SER A 54 -2.79 -4.47 4.31
C SER A 54 -3.26 -5.91 4.11
N TYR A 55 -4.57 -6.07 3.94
CA TYR A 55 -5.19 -7.30 3.49
C TYR A 55 -5.99 -7.04 2.22
N TRP A 56 -5.66 -7.77 1.15
CA TRP A 56 -6.37 -7.64 -0.12
C TRP A 56 -7.87 -7.82 0.07
N HIS A 57 -8.64 -6.77 -0.26
CA HIS A 57 -10.11 -6.68 -0.12
C HIS A 57 -10.68 -6.74 1.31
N HIS A 58 -9.83 -6.85 2.34
CA HIS A 58 -10.25 -6.85 3.75
C HIS A 58 -9.73 -5.64 4.53
N GLY A 59 -9.02 -4.74 3.87
CA GLY A 59 -8.67 -3.43 4.38
C GLY A 59 -7.33 -3.39 5.12
N VAL A 60 -7.24 -2.52 6.11
CA VAL A 60 -6.03 -2.25 6.89
C VAL A 60 -6.23 -2.66 8.34
N PHE A 61 -5.18 -3.21 8.94
CA PHE A 61 -5.09 -3.54 10.36
C PHE A 61 -3.86 -2.86 10.96
N ILE A 62 -4.03 -2.17 12.09
CA ILE A 62 -2.93 -1.63 12.87
C ILE A 62 -2.78 -2.50 14.11
N LEU A 63 -1.62 -3.10 14.30
CA LEU A 63 -1.29 -3.90 15.48
C LEU A 63 -0.30 -3.17 16.37
N ASN A 64 -0.48 -3.29 17.69
CA ASN A 64 0.56 -3.07 18.66
C ASN A 64 1.42 -4.33 18.75
N ILE A 65 2.73 -4.15 18.64
CA ILE A 65 3.74 -5.21 18.64
C ILE A 65 4.89 -4.94 19.63
N GLU A 66 4.63 -4.15 20.68
CA GLU A 66 5.59 -3.94 21.78
C GLU A 66 6.09 -5.28 22.36
N ASP A 67 5.18 -6.26 22.45
CA ASP A 67 5.53 -7.67 22.61
C ASP A 67 5.28 -8.42 21.30
N LEU A 68 6.37 -8.71 20.57
CA LEU A 68 6.32 -9.45 19.29
C LEU A 68 5.73 -10.86 19.44
N SER A 69 5.77 -11.46 20.62
CA SER A 69 5.16 -12.79 20.86
C SER A 69 3.65 -12.72 20.98
N LYS A 70 3.09 -11.51 21.21
CA LYS A 70 1.66 -11.29 21.46
C LYS A 70 1.14 -10.00 20.81
N PRO A 71 1.09 -9.92 19.47
CA PRO A 71 0.49 -8.78 18.78
C PRO A 71 -0.97 -8.57 19.20
N THR A 72 -1.37 -7.32 19.43
CA THR A 72 -2.76 -6.95 19.74
C THR A 72 -3.27 -5.92 18.74
N MET A 73 -4.50 -6.09 18.25
CA MET A 73 -5.11 -5.15 17.31
C MET A 73 -5.42 -3.81 18.01
N VAL A 74 -5.00 -2.71 17.38
CA VAL A 74 -5.32 -1.33 17.78
C VAL A 74 -6.59 -0.88 17.07
N SER A 75 -6.62 -1.03 15.74
CA SER A 75 -7.77 -0.68 14.91
C SER A 75 -7.75 -1.46 13.60
N ALA A 76 -8.88 -1.44 12.90
CA ALA A 76 -9.03 -1.96 11.56
C ALA A 76 -10.11 -1.18 10.82
N PHE A 77 -9.97 -1.05 9.50
CA PHE A 77 -11.00 -0.49 8.63
C PHE A 77 -10.94 -1.16 7.26
N ASN A 78 -12.07 -1.21 6.55
CA ASN A 78 -12.16 -1.83 5.24
C ASN A 78 -12.89 -0.94 4.23
N THR A 79 -12.16 -0.46 3.22
CA THR A 79 -12.69 0.30 2.08
C THR A 79 -13.22 -0.60 0.97
N GLY A 80 -12.85 -1.89 0.98
CA GLY A 80 -13.15 -2.91 -0.02
C GLY A 80 -14.62 -3.07 -0.45
N PRO A 81 -15.61 -2.96 0.47
CA PRO A 81 -17.02 -2.99 0.09
C PRO A 81 -17.38 -1.90 -0.92
N THR A 82 -16.84 -0.69 -0.76
CA THR A 82 -17.10 0.47 -1.63
C THR A 82 -16.15 0.49 -2.82
N PHE A 83 -14.86 0.25 -2.60
CA PHE A 83 -13.81 0.28 -3.62
C PHE A 83 -13.30 -1.14 -3.86
N PRO A 84 -13.60 -1.76 -5.01
CA PRO A 84 -13.39 -3.19 -5.22
C PRO A 84 -11.93 -3.58 -5.50
N HIS A 85 -11.00 -2.70 -5.16
CA HIS A 85 -9.57 -2.88 -5.33
C HIS A 85 -8.99 -3.64 -4.13
N PRO A 86 -7.94 -4.44 -4.32
CA PRO A 86 -7.17 -4.94 -3.21
C PRO A 86 -6.44 -3.80 -2.50
N THR A 87 -6.66 -3.65 -1.18
CA THR A 87 -5.81 -2.82 -0.33
C THR A 87 -4.42 -3.44 -0.26
N HIS A 88 -3.43 -2.71 -0.77
CA HIS A 88 -2.09 -3.23 -1.09
C HIS A 88 -1.02 -2.77 -0.12
N THR A 89 -0.90 -1.47 0.15
CA THR A 89 0.11 -0.95 1.09
C THR A 89 -0.56 -0.04 2.11
N ALA A 90 -0.17 -0.17 3.38
CA ALA A 90 -0.52 0.75 4.45
C ALA A 90 0.78 1.34 5.02
N LEU A 91 1.28 2.40 4.38
CA LEU A 91 2.59 3.01 4.66
C LEU A 91 2.45 4.14 5.70
N PRO A 92 2.89 3.93 6.96
CA PRO A 92 2.91 5.00 7.94
C PRO A 92 3.98 6.05 7.57
N ILE A 93 3.66 7.34 7.73
CA ILE A 93 4.62 8.42 7.51
C ILE A 93 5.46 8.62 8.78
N PRO A 94 6.80 8.57 8.71
CA PRO A 94 7.68 8.54 9.88
C PRO A 94 7.90 9.92 10.52
N PHE A 95 7.16 10.95 10.08
CA PHE A 95 7.20 12.30 10.63
C PHE A 95 5.79 12.89 10.68
N GLU A 96 5.62 13.89 11.55
CA GLU A 96 4.37 14.63 11.64
C GLU A 96 4.29 15.70 10.55
N ILE A 97 3.09 15.91 10.03
CA ILE A 97 2.78 17.01 9.12
C ILE A 97 1.76 17.89 9.84
N GLY A 98 2.14 19.14 10.14
CA GLY A 98 1.29 20.05 10.91
C GLY A 98 1.02 19.60 12.36
N GLY A 99 1.85 18.74 12.94
CA GLY A 99 1.64 18.19 14.29
C GLY A 99 0.73 16.95 14.34
N HIS A 100 0.42 16.37 13.18
CA HIS A 100 -0.46 15.22 13.01
C HIS A 100 0.28 14.05 12.35
N ARG A 101 -0.09 12.83 12.71
CA ARG A 101 0.49 11.60 12.16
C ARG A 101 -0.35 11.11 10.99
N HIS A 102 0.29 10.64 9.93
CA HIS A 102 -0.39 10.25 8.69
C HIS A 102 0.03 8.86 8.21
N MET A 103 -0.81 8.26 7.38
CA MET A 103 -0.55 7.01 6.69
C MET A 103 -1.06 7.11 5.26
N ILE A 104 -0.26 6.64 4.31
CA ILE A 104 -0.67 6.43 2.93
C ILE A 104 -1.25 5.02 2.81
N VAL A 105 -2.43 4.90 2.21
CA VAL A 105 -2.98 3.59 1.82
C VAL A 105 -3.05 3.53 0.30
N ALA A 106 -2.32 2.59 -0.30
CA ALA A 106 -2.40 2.33 -1.73
C ALA A 106 -3.33 1.14 -1.96
N ASP A 107 -4.38 1.36 -2.73
CA ASP A 107 -5.13 0.27 -3.36
C ASP A 107 -4.46 -0.07 -4.69
N GLU A 108 -4.30 -1.35 -4.99
CA GLU A 108 -3.64 -1.82 -6.20
C GLU A 108 -4.65 -2.02 -7.34
N ASP A 109 -4.30 -1.61 -8.56
CA ASP A 109 -5.17 -1.74 -9.73
C ASP A 109 -5.16 -3.15 -10.36
N VAL A 110 -5.31 -4.19 -9.53
CA VAL A 110 -5.39 -5.60 -9.93
C VAL A 110 -6.60 -6.29 -9.31
N ALA A 111 -6.93 -7.48 -9.81
CA ALA A 111 -7.93 -8.38 -9.19
C ALA A 111 -9.24 -7.70 -8.73
N LYS A 112 -9.73 -6.69 -9.49
CA LYS A 112 -10.96 -5.96 -9.15
C LYS A 112 -12.12 -6.92 -9.01
N LEU A 113 -12.89 -6.80 -7.92
CA LEU A 113 -14.05 -7.68 -7.68
C LEU A 113 -15.25 -7.39 -8.61
N ARG A 114 -15.27 -6.22 -9.23
CA ARG A 114 -16.30 -5.78 -10.20
C ARG A 114 -15.71 -4.72 -11.13
N PRO A 115 -16.33 -4.47 -12.30
CA PRO A 115 -15.95 -3.34 -13.15
C PRO A 115 -15.96 -2.04 -12.35
N HIS A 116 -14.84 -1.31 -12.40
CA HIS A 116 -14.64 -0.07 -11.67
C HIS A 116 -13.49 0.73 -12.29
N ALA A 117 -13.46 2.04 -12.02
CA ALA A 117 -12.35 2.91 -12.37
C ALA A 117 -11.01 2.38 -11.82
N PRO A 118 -9.86 2.88 -12.30
CA PRO A 118 -8.55 2.48 -11.79
C PRO A 118 -8.40 2.72 -10.28
N ALA A 119 -7.63 1.86 -9.60
CA ALA A 119 -7.27 2.07 -8.20
C ALA A 119 -6.44 3.34 -8.01
N PHE A 120 -6.43 3.85 -6.78
CA PHE A 120 -5.85 5.13 -6.39
C PHE A 120 -5.23 5.03 -4.99
N THR A 121 -4.72 6.14 -4.45
CA THR A 121 -4.17 6.18 -3.10
C THR A 121 -4.95 7.11 -2.17
N TRP A 122 -4.95 6.78 -0.89
CA TRP A 122 -5.57 7.53 0.19
C TRP A 122 -4.50 8.13 1.09
N ILE A 123 -4.82 9.27 1.72
CA ILE A 123 -4.09 9.76 2.88
C ILE A 123 -5.03 9.71 4.08
N PHE A 124 -4.60 9.03 5.13
CA PHE A 124 -5.29 8.94 6.41
C PHE A 124 -4.57 9.76 7.48
N ASP A 125 -5.32 10.47 8.30
CA ASP A 125 -4.85 10.95 9.61
C ASP A 125 -4.97 9.79 10.61
N ILE A 126 -3.85 9.45 11.25
CA ILE A 126 -3.69 8.41 12.26
C ILE A 126 -3.15 8.98 13.58
N THR A 127 -3.37 10.27 13.83
CA THR A 127 -3.02 10.92 15.10
C THR A 127 -3.67 10.18 16.27
N ASP A 128 -4.92 9.77 16.11
CA ASP A 128 -5.56 8.74 16.91
C ASP A 128 -5.61 7.42 16.12
N GLU A 129 -4.67 6.51 16.40
CA GLU A 129 -4.59 5.21 15.73
C GLU A 129 -5.78 4.31 16.00
N THR A 130 -6.59 4.59 17.02
CA THR A 130 -7.83 3.84 17.29
C THR A 130 -8.96 4.22 16.33
N ASN A 131 -8.82 5.35 15.64
CA ASN A 131 -9.81 5.87 14.70
C ASN A 131 -9.12 6.54 13.47
N PRO A 132 -8.49 5.75 12.58
CA PRO A 132 -7.95 6.29 11.32
C PRO A 132 -9.03 6.93 10.46
N ILE A 133 -8.82 8.18 10.01
CA ILE A 133 -9.79 8.91 9.18
C ILE A 133 -9.14 9.30 7.85
N PRO A 134 -9.78 8.99 6.69
CA PRO A 134 -9.27 9.47 5.41
C PRO A 134 -9.46 10.99 5.32
N VAL A 135 -8.39 11.70 4.99
CA VAL A 135 -8.39 13.17 4.84
C VAL A 135 -8.32 13.62 3.38
N SER A 136 -7.82 12.76 2.50
CA SER A 136 -7.83 12.95 1.05
C SER A 136 -7.60 11.63 0.30
N SER A 137 -7.75 11.69 -1.02
CA SER A 137 -7.29 10.68 -1.96
C SER A 137 -6.63 11.35 -3.15
N TRP A 138 -5.82 10.60 -3.90
CA TRP A 138 -5.15 11.10 -5.09
C TRP A 138 -5.16 10.08 -6.23
N GLN A 139 -5.40 10.57 -7.45
CA GLN A 139 -5.38 9.85 -8.72
C GLN A 139 -4.76 10.75 -9.79
N THR A 140 -4.16 10.18 -10.83
CA THR A 140 -3.65 10.99 -11.95
C THR A 140 -4.79 11.69 -12.67
N ASP A 141 -4.61 12.95 -13.07
CA ASP A 141 -5.67 13.79 -13.65
C ASP A 141 -6.33 13.21 -14.92
N ASP A 142 -5.63 12.34 -15.63
CA ASP A 142 -6.11 11.70 -16.85
C ASP A 142 -6.79 10.34 -16.62
N LEU A 143 -6.82 9.87 -15.36
CA LEU A 143 -7.54 8.68 -14.94
C LEU A 143 -8.80 9.06 -14.15
N ASP A 144 -9.81 8.20 -14.24
CA ASP A 144 -11.04 8.29 -13.45
C ASP A 144 -11.79 9.65 -13.49
N LEU A 145 -11.92 10.25 -14.66
CA LEU A 145 -12.61 11.54 -14.82
C LEU A 145 -14.09 11.52 -14.40
N VAL A 146 -14.74 10.36 -14.52
CA VAL A 146 -16.20 10.20 -14.35
C VAL A 146 -16.61 8.86 -13.69
N GLY A 147 -15.68 8.02 -13.22
CA GLY A 147 -16.02 6.74 -12.59
C GLY A 147 -16.12 5.54 -13.54
N GLU A 148 -15.77 5.68 -14.82
CA GLU A 148 -15.98 4.61 -15.81
C GLU A 148 -14.99 3.44 -15.63
N PRO A 149 -15.45 2.18 -15.82
CA PRO A 149 -14.59 1.02 -15.71
C PRO A 149 -13.42 1.02 -16.69
N GLN A 150 -12.22 0.71 -16.18
CA GLN A 150 -11.00 0.57 -16.98
C GLN A 150 -10.26 -0.74 -16.66
N GLY A 151 -9.41 -1.18 -17.59
CA GLY A 151 -8.61 -2.40 -17.45
C GLY A 151 -7.69 -2.37 -16.23
N ILE A 152 -7.26 -3.55 -15.79
CA ILE A 152 -6.27 -3.70 -14.71
C ILE A 152 -4.87 -3.25 -15.15
N TYR A 153 -3.98 -3.06 -14.18
CA TYR A 153 -2.64 -2.52 -14.37
C TYR A 153 -2.64 -1.14 -15.03
N THR A 154 -3.61 -0.30 -14.67
CA THR A 154 -3.76 1.06 -15.18
C THR A 154 -3.47 2.10 -14.11
N GLY A 155 -4.01 1.87 -12.91
CA GLY A 155 -3.94 2.79 -11.77
C GLY A 155 -2.80 2.53 -10.80
N CYS A 156 -3.03 2.94 -9.55
CA CYS A 156 -2.09 2.85 -8.44
C CYS A 156 -1.61 1.41 -8.19
N HIS A 157 -0.40 1.28 -7.67
CA HIS A 157 0.11 0.01 -7.16
C HIS A 157 0.77 0.19 -5.79
N GLN A 158 1.95 0.81 -5.74
CA GLN A 158 2.68 0.91 -4.48
C GLN A 158 3.53 2.18 -4.35
N PRO A 159 3.58 2.79 -3.15
CA PRO A 159 4.57 3.80 -2.80
C PRO A 159 5.93 3.15 -2.49
N SER A 160 6.99 3.96 -2.54
CA SER A 160 8.25 3.60 -1.92
C SER A 160 8.10 3.54 -0.40
N GLU A 161 8.54 2.44 0.19
CA GLU A 161 8.52 2.25 1.64
C GLU A 161 9.63 3.05 2.36
N ILE A 162 10.68 3.43 1.63
CA ILE A 162 11.73 4.31 2.16
C ILE A 162 11.26 5.75 2.00
N VAL A 163 10.82 6.33 3.11
CA VAL A 163 10.35 7.71 3.15
C VAL A 163 11.49 8.64 3.53
N THR A 164 11.97 9.44 2.57
CA THR A 164 13.07 10.41 2.76
C THR A 164 12.58 11.84 3.01
N GLY A 165 11.29 12.11 2.79
CA GLY A 165 10.67 13.43 2.92
C GLY A 165 9.19 13.39 2.56
N PRO A 166 8.55 14.56 2.35
CA PRO A 166 7.12 14.64 2.04
C PRO A 166 6.79 14.30 0.58
N VAL A 167 7.78 14.15 -0.30
CA VAL A 167 7.54 13.70 -1.68
C VAL A 167 7.75 12.19 -1.74
N ILE A 168 6.68 11.45 -2.02
CA ILE A 168 6.65 10.00 -2.02
C ILE A 168 6.63 9.48 -3.46
N PRO A 169 7.65 8.71 -3.89
CA PRO A 169 7.62 8.02 -5.17
C PRO A 169 6.58 6.89 -5.15
N PHE A 170 5.81 6.74 -6.22
CA PHE A 170 4.88 5.63 -6.44
C PHE A 170 5.16 4.95 -7.77
N ALA A 171 5.06 3.62 -7.78
CA ALA A 171 4.81 2.85 -9.00
C ALA A 171 3.30 2.89 -9.28
N TRP A 172 2.94 3.28 -10.50
CA TRP A 172 1.56 3.48 -10.95
C TRP A 172 1.30 2.73 -12.25
N PHE A 173 1.61 1.43 -12.31
CA PHE A 173 1.47 0.56 -13.48
C PHE A 173 1.66 1.25 -14.84
N SER A 174 0.59 1.48 -15.61
CA SER A 174 0.67 2.05 -16.96
C SER A 174 1.04 3.53 -17.00
N LYS A 175 1.11 4.17 -15.83
CA LYS A 175 1.49 5.55 -15.59
C LYS A 175 2.88 5.67 -14.98
N GLY A 176 3.69 4.60 -14.98
CA GLY A 176 5.11 4.71 -14.64
C GLY A 176 5.33 5.12 -13.19
N VAL A 177 6.21 6.10 -12.98
CA VAL A 177 6.50 6.66 -11.65
C VAL A 177 5.76 7.97 -11.45
N ARG A 178 5.12 8.12 -10.29
CA ARG A 178 4.49 9.36 -9.83
C ARG A 178 5.17 9.85 -8.55
N MET A 179 5.54 11.12 -8.50
CA MET A 179 6.14 11.75 -7.31
C MET A 179 5.05 12.60 -6.65
N LEU A 180 4.54 12.13 -5.51
CA LEU A 180 3.40 12.74 -4.82
C LEU A 180 3.87 13.52 -3.59
N ASP A 181 3.73 14.84 -3.58
CA ASP A 181 3.97 15.68 -2.41
C ASP A 181 2.76 15.64 -1.46
N ILE A 182 3.00 15.16 -0.23
CA ILE A 182 2.00 15.06 0.83
C ILE A 182 2.16 16.15 1.90
N SER A 183 2.98 17.19 1.67
CA SER A 183 3.19 18.31 2.60
C SER A 183 1.87 18.98 3.02
N ASN A 184 0.83 18.90 2.18
CA ASN A 184 -0.55 19.19 2.53
C ASN A 184 -1.39 17.90 2.42
N PRO A 185 -1.63 17.17 3.54
CA PRO A 185 -2.36 15.90 3.55
C PRO A 185 -3.80 16.01 3.04
N HIS A 186 -4.40 17.20 3.03
CA HIS A 186 -5.75 17.44 2.52
C HIS A 186 -5.81 17.70 1.02
N ALA A 187 -4.68 17.99 0.39
CA ALA A 187 -4.57 18.22 -1.06
C ALA A 187 -3.17 17.80 -1.52
N PRO A 188 -2.90 16.50 -1.62
CA PRO A 188 -1.63 16.02 -2.17
C PRO A 188 -1.53 16.36 -3.65
N GLU A 189 -0.30 16.66 -4.10
CA GLU A 189 -0.03 17.15 -5.46
C GLU A 189 1.08 16.35 -6.14
N GLU A 190 0.90 16.02 -7.41
CA GLU A 190 2.01 15.48 -8.21
C GLU A 190 3.00 16.60 -8.51
N VAL A 191 4.27 16.38 -8.16
CA VAL A 191 5.35 17.35 -8.39
C VAL A 191 6.31 16.92 -9.49
N ALA A 192 6.30 15.65 -9.87
CA ALA A 192 7.05 15.09 -10.99
C ALA A 192 6.51 13.72 -11.39
N HIS A 193 6.85 13.29 -12.59
CA HIS A 193 6.61 11.92 -13.04
C HIS A 193 7.72 11.44 -13.98
N PHE A 194 7.78 10.12 -14.15
CA PHE A 194 8.60 9.46 -15.17
C PHE A 194 7.78 8.36 -15.84
N GLU A 195 7.52 8.55 -17.14
CA GLU A 195 6.85 7.58 -18.00
C GLU A 195 7.77 7.25 -19.17
N PRO A 196 8.50 6.13 -19.14
CA PRO A 196 9.29 5.71 -20.28
C PRO A 196 8.37 5.24 -21.41
N ASP A 197 8.90 5.19 -22.64
CA ASP A 197 8.19 4.50 -23.72
C ASP A 197 7.89 3.04 -23.33
N PRO A 198 6.84 2.41 -23.88
CA PRO A 198 6.69 0.96 -23.78
C PRO A 198 7.90 0.21 -24.37
N GLN A 199 8.19 -0.98 -23.84
CA GLN A 199 9.15 -1.89 -24.47
C GLN A 199 8.67 -2.26 -25.90
N PRO A 200 9.56 -2.42 -26.90
CA PRO A 200 9.18 -2.93 -28.21
C PRO A 200 8.38 -4.25 -28.12
N GLY A 201 7.17 -4.26 -28.68
CA GLY A 201 6.25 -5.40 -28.61
C GLY A 201 5.25 -5.36 -27.45
N CYS A 202 5.30 -4.33 -26.61
CA CYS A 202 4.32 -4.06 -25.56
C CYS A 202 3.54 -2.78 -25.86
N ASP A 203 2.25 -2.76 -25.54
CA ASP A 203 1.38 -1.61 -25.81
C ASP A 203 1.46 -0.53 -24.72
N ARG A 204 2.00 -0.88 -23.54
CA ARG A 204 2.09 0.01 -22.37
C ARG A 204 3.27 -0.37 -21.48
N ILE A 205 3.65 0.55 -20.61
CA ILE A 205 4.51 0.29 -19.44
C ILE A 205 3.71 -0.40 -18.33
N CYS A 206 4.42 -0.93 -17.35
CA CYS A 206 3.83 -1.63 -16.21
C CYS A 206 4.77 -1.51 -14.99
N ALA A 207 4.93 -0.29 -14.47
CA ALA A 207 5.70 -0.04 -13.25
C ALA A 207 5.08 -0.81 -12.07
N ASN A 208 5.91 -1.58 -11.37
CA ASN A 208 5.46 -2.54 -10.37
C ASN A 208 6.05 -2.26 -9.02
N ASP A 209 7.37 -2.13 -8.91
CA ASP A 209 8.02 -1.96 -7.61
C ASP A 209 8.92 -0.75 -7.60
N ILE A 210 9.02 -0.07 -6.47
CA ILE A 210 9.73 1.19 -6.37
C ILE A 210 10.40 1.36 -5.01
N THR A 211 11.65 1.80 -5.03
CA THR A 211 12.36 2.22 -3.82
C THR A 211 13.28 3.40 -4.10
N ILE A 212 13.72 4.10 -3.07
CA ILE A 212 14.64 5.23 -3.15
C ILE A 212 15.79 5.02 -2.17
N ASP A 213 16.99 5.47 -2.54
CA ASP A 213 18.16 5.44 -1.64
C ASP A 213 18.52 6.83 -1.07
N ASP A 214 19.55 6.85 -0.23
CA ASP A 214 20.06 8.05 0.44
C ASP A 214 20.73 9.07 -0.49
N ARG A 215 21.04 8.67 -1.74
CA ARG A 215 21.53 9.56 -2.80
C ARG A 215 20.40 10.24 -3.56
N GLY A 216 19.16 9.84 -3.32
CA GLY A 216 17.98 10.29 -4.07
C GLY A 216 17.76 9.52 -5.38
N LEU A 217 18.45 8.39 -5.59
CA LEU A 217 18.21 7.55 -6.75
C LEU A 217 16.95 6.71 -6.52
N ILE A 218 16.04 6.76 -7.48
CA ILE A 218 14.80 6.01 -7.48
C ILE A 218 14.97 4.79 -8.39
N TYR A 219 14.72 3.61 -7.82
CA TYR A 219 14.79 2.32 -8.48
C TYR A 219 13.37 1.86 -8.75
N VAL A 220 12.99 1.67 -10.01
CA VAL A 220 11.66 1.17 -10.37
C VAL A 220 11.76 -0.08 -11.25
N ILE A 221 11.07 -1.14 -10.84
CA ILE A 221 10.91 -2.36 -11.63
C ILE A 221 9.64 -2.22 -12.45
N ASP A 222 9.78 -2.29 -13.77
CA ASP A 222 8.70 -2.46 -14.73
C ASP A 222 8.56 -3.95 -15.10
N ARG A 223 7.34 -4.49 -15.04
CA ARG A 223 7.08 -5.93 -15.29
C ARG A 223 7.44 -6.39 -16.69
N LEU A 224 7.50 -5.46 -17.65
CA LEU A 224 7.74 -5.73 -19.06
C LEU A 224 9.17 -5.32 -19.43
N ARG A 225 9.62 -4.15 -18.96
CA ARG A 225 10.90 -3.54 -19.38
C ARG A 225 12.10 -3.81 -18.45
N GLY A 226 11.87 -4.25 -17.21
CA GLY A 226 12.93 -4.50 -16.23
C GLY A 226 13.21 -3.29 -15.33
N LEU A 227 14.46 -3.04 -14.97
CA LEU A 227 14.84 -2.01 -13.99
C LEU A 227 15.15 -0.66 -14.64
N HIS A 228 14.58 0.41 -14.10
CA HIS A 228 15.02 1.79 -14.31
C HIS A 228 15.63 2.36 -13.03
N ILE A 229 16.65 3.21 -13.20
CA ILE A 229 17.24 4.01 -12.12
C ILE A 229 17.16 5.46 -12.59
N ILE A 230 16.44 6.28 -11.84
CA ILE A 230 16.16 7.69 -12.18
C ILE A 230 16.50 8.59 -10.99
N GLU A 231 16.69 9.88 -11.24
CA GLU A 231 16.88 10.91 -10.21
C GLU A 231 15.99 12.11 -10.53
N GLN A 232 15.56 12.83 -9.50
CA GLN A 232 14.83 14.08 -9.66
C GLN A 232 15.85 15.22 -9.84
N ILE A 233 15.77 15.96 -10.95
CA ILE A 233 16.66 17.09 -11.31
C ILE A 233 16.00 18.42 -11.01
#